data_AF-A0A3C0TDV0-F1
#
_entry.id   AF-A0A3C0TDV0-F1
#
_cell.length_a   1.000
_cell.length_b   1.000
_cell.length_c   1.000
_cell.angle_alpha   90.00
_cell.angle_beta   90.00
_cell.angle_gamma   90.00
#
_symmetry.space_group_name_H-M   'P 1'
#
loop_
_entity.id
_entity.type
_entity.pdbx_description
1 polymer ?
#
loop_
_entity_poly.entity_id
_entity_poly.type
_entity_poly.pdbx_seq_one_letter_code
_entity_poly.pdbx_strand_id
1 'polypeptide(L)'
;LDAVEELISSDWVSPGLGDGGAHVSQMIDSGWSTFVLSHWHRDHGTYTLPEAVHKITAMPAHVLNLKNRGTLAVGKRADINVFDLDNLEERMPELV
;
A
#
# COMPACT_ATOMS: atom_id res chain seq x y z
N LEU A 1 17.76 2.49 0.02
CA LEU A 1 16.68 2.91 -0.91
C LEU A 1 16.44 4.42 -0.75
N ASP A 2 17.49 5.19 -0.53
CA ASP A 2 17.39 6.39 0.29
C ASP A 2 16.71 7.55 -0.47
N ALA A 3 16.99 7.68 -1.76
CA ALA A 3 16.28 8.63 -2.62
C ALA A 3 14.79 8.26 -2.80
N VAL A 4 14.46 6.96 -2.78
CA VAL A 4 13.07 6.51 -2.83
C VAL A 4 12.38 6.82 -1.51
N GLU A 5 13.06 6.55 -0.39
CA GLU A 5 12.59 6.86 0.96
C GLU A 5 12.25 8.35 1.12
N GLU A 6 13.13 9.24 0.66
CA GLU A 6 12.88 10.69 0.65
C GLU A 6 11.62 11.04 -0.16
N LEU A 7 11.50 10.47 -1.37
CA LEU A 7 10.36 10.73 -2.25
C LEU A 7 9.04 10.25 -1.64
N ILE A 8 8.99 8.99 -1.19
CA ILE A 8 7.74 8.40 -0.68
C ILE A 8 7.28 9.04 0.63
N SER A 9 8.23 9.54 1.44
CA SER A 9 7.96 10.25 2.69
C SER A 9 7.29 11.61 2.47
N SER A 10 7.28 12.14 1.24
CA SER A 10 6.59 13.39 0.93
C SER A 10 5.07 13.24 1.02
N ASP A 11 4.39 14.24 1.60
CA ASP A 11 2.93 14.23 1.83
C ASP A 11 2.10 14.09 0.55
N TRP A 12 2.65 14.52 -0.59
CA TRP A 12 1.99 14.53 -1.88
C TRP A 12 2.31 13.30 -2.75
N VAL A 13 3.14 12.38 -2.25
CA VAL A 13 3.46 11.12 -2.94
C VAL A 13 2.61 9.99 -2.37
N SER A 14 1.76 9.41 -3.21
CA SER A 14 1.05 8.18 -2.91
C SER A 14 1.80 7.01 -3.53
N PRO A 15 2.17 5.97 -2.76
CA PRO A 15 2.56 4.71 -3.37
C PRO A 15 1.37 4.17 -4.19
N GLY A 16 1.68 3.58 -5.32
CA GLY A 16 0.69 3.07 -6.25
C GLY A 16 1.35 2.46 -7.47
N LEU A 17 0.51 1.83 -8.30
CA LEU A 17 0.84 0.92 -9.40
C LEU A 17 0.95 -0.54 -8.93
N GLY A 18 -0.02 -1.35 -9.35
CA GLY A 18 0.05 -2.80 -9.25
C GLY A 18 0.39 -3.47 -10.57
N ASP A 19 -0.12 -2.92 -11.69
CA ASP A 19 -0.11 -3.36 -13.12
C ASP A 19 -0.02 -4.87 -13.44
N GLY A 20 -0.23 -5.71 -12.42
CA GLY A 20 0.05 -7.13 -12.46
C GLY A 20 -0.95 -7.89 -13.30
N GLY A 21 -2.05 -7.25 -13.72
CA GLY A 21 -3.01 -7.84 -14.65
C GLY A 21 -2.68 -7.62 -16.13
N ALA A 22 -1.95 -6.57 -16.48
CA ALA A 22 -1.60 -6.27 -17.88
C ALA A 22 -0.23 -6.84 -18.28
N HIS A 23 0.68 -6.97 -17.30
CA HIS A 23 2.07 -7.38 -17.53
C HIS A 23 2.51 -8.56 -16.67
N VAL A 24 1.58 -9.48 -16.32
CA VAL A 24 1.78 -10.63 -15.40
C VAL A 24 3.14 -11.34 -15.55
N SER A 25 3.61 -11.55 -16.79
CA SER A 25 4.85 -12.29 -17.09
C SER A 25 6.12 -11.42 -17.18
N GLN A 26 6.01 -10.11 -17.01
CA GLN A 26 7.11 -9.15 -17.17
C GLN A 26 7.31 -8.26 -15.94
N MET A 27 6.24 -7.65 -15.42
CA MET A 27 6.25 -6.75 -14.27
C MET A 27 4.98 -6.97 -13.46
N ILE A 28 5.15 -7.24 -12.17
CA ILE A 28 4.04 -7.56 -11.28
C ILE A 28 4.28 -6.89 -9.94
N ASP A 29 4.04 -5.58 -9.92
CA ASP A 29 4.07 -4.77 -8.71
C ASP A 29 2.85 -5.03 -7.82
N SER A 30 2.16 -6.17 -7.99
CA SER A 30 0.94 -6.50 -7.24
C SER A 30 1.14 -6.57 -5.73
N GLY A 31 2.38 -6.84 -5.29
CA GLY A 31 2.80 -6.89 -3.90
C GLY A 31 3.07 -5.53 -3.25
N TRP A 32 2.94 -4.42 -3.98
CA TRP A 32 3.32 -3.09 -3.49
C TRP A 32 2.67 -2.72 -2.15
N SER A 33 1.41 -3.08 -1.94
CA SER A 33 0.68 -2.75 -0.70
C SER A 33 1.21 -3.51 0.51
N THR A 34 1.58 -4.78 0.33
CA THR A 34 2.26 -5.58 1.36
C THR A 34 3.69 -5.13 1.56
N PHE A 35 4.39 -4.66 0.52
CA PHE A 35 5.73 -4.09 0.63
C PHE A 35 5.74 -2.78 1.44
N VAL A 36 4.73 -1.92 1.28
CA VAL A 36 4.57 -0.71 2.12
C VAL A 36 4.42 -1.05 3.60
N LEU A 37 3.63 -2.07 3.94
CA LEU A 37 3.40 -2.46 5.33
C LEU A 37 4.60 -3.24 5.93
N SER A 38 5.21 -4.13 5.16
CA SER A 38 6.34 -4.96 5.62
C SER A 38 7.65 -4.17 5.61
N HIS A 39 8.10 -3.73 4.44
CA HIS A 39 9.40 -3.07 4.30
C HIS A 39 9.39 -1.64 4.88
N TRP A 40 8.53 -0.76 4.38
CA TRP A 40 8.60 0.67 4.72
C TRP A 40 8.10 1.02 6.12
N HIS A 41 7.22 0.19 6.69
CA HIS A 41 6.78 0.34 8.07
C HIS A 41 7.53 -0.59 9.05
N ARG A 42 7.36 -1.91 8.94
CA ARG A 42 7.86 -2.85 9.95
C ARG A 42 9.39 -2.96 9.97
N ASP A 43 10.02 -3.15 8.80
CA ASP A 43 11.44 -3.52 8.73
C ASP A 43 12.37 -2.30 8.74
N HIS A 44 12.03 -1.26 7.97
CA HIS A 44 12.87 -0.07 7.81
C HIS A 44 12.43 1.10 8.71
N GLY A 45 11.16 1.15 9.12
CA GLY A 45 10.68 2.15 10.08
C GLY A 45 10.46 3.56 9.53
N THR A 46 10.46 3.74 8.21
CA THR A 46 10.19 5.04 7.55
C THR A 46 8.82 5.58 7.91
N TYR A 47 7.80 4.72 7.92
CA TYR A 47 6.44 5.09 8.30
C TYR A 47 6.08 4.51 9.66
N THR A 48 5.27 5.26 10.41
CA THR A 48 4.42 4.66 11.45
C THR A 48 3.32 3.81 10.80
N LEU A 49 2.74 2.86 11.55
CA LEU A 49 1.66 2.01 11.03
C LEU A 49 0.46 2.85 10.51
N PRO A 50 -0.02 3.88 11.24
CA PRO A 50 -1.12 4.72 10.74
C PRO A 50 -0.77 5.46 9.45
N GLU A 51 0.47 5.93 9.28
CA GLU A 51 0.92 6.58 8.05
C GLU A 51 0.95 5.60 6.87
N ALA A 52 1.52 4.42 7.06
CA ALA A 52 1.53 3.38 6.02
C ALA A 52 0.11 2.99 5.60
N VAL A 53 -0.80 2.81 6.56
CA VAL A 53 -2.23 2.55 6.29
C VAL A 53 -2.86 3.73 5.55
N HIS A 54 -2.60 4.97 5.96
CA HIS A 54 -3.13 6.17 5.29
C HIS A 54 -2.68 6.27 3.83
N LYS A 55 -1.38 6.05 3.57
CA LYS A 55 -0.76 6.08 2.24
C LYS A 55 -1.42 5.09 1.26
N ILE A 56 -1.91 3.95 1.73
CA ILE A 56 -2.52 2.91 0.88
C ILE A 56 -4.06 2.88 0.92
N THR A 57 -4.71 3.75 1.71
CA THR A 57 -6.17 3.77 1.86
C THR A 57 -6.78 5.17 1.64
N ALA A 58 -6.70 6.04 2.64
CA ALA A 58 -7.36 7.34 2.62
C ALA A 58 -6.74 8.31 1.62
N MET A 59 -5.41 8.30 1.44
CA MET A 59 -4.72 9.14 0.47
C MET A 59 -5.18 8.87 -0.98
N PRO A 60 -5.10 7.63 -1.52
CA PRO A 60 -5.59 7.36 -2.86
C PRO A 60 -7.11 7.55 -2.99
N ALA A 61 -7.90 7.25 -1.94
CA ALA A 61 -9.34 7.54 -1.94
C ALA A 61 -9.63 9.04 -2.08
N HIS A 62 -8.81 9.90 -1.46
CA HIS A 62 -8.91 11.35 -1.61
C HIS A 62 -8.56 11.80 -3.03
N VAL A 63 -7.43 11.34 -3.58
CA VAL A 63 -6.99 11.64 -4.95
C VAL A 63 -8.05 11.27 -5.99
N LEU A 64 -8.69 10.10 -5.81
CA LEU A 64 -9.73 9.59 -6.71
C LEU A 64 -11.15 10.11 -6.38
N ASN A 65 -11.31 10.99 -5.39
CA ASN A 65 -12.60 11.53 -4.94
C ASN A 65 -13.62 10.44 -4.53
N LEU A 66 -13.15 9.35 -3.92
CA LEU A 66 -13.97 8.25 -3.41
C LEU A 66 -14.51 8.58 -2.01
N LYS A 67 -15.58 9.39 -1.97
CA LYS A 67 -16.11 10.00 -0.74
C LYS A 67 -16.52 9.01 0.36
N ASN A 68 -16.85 7.76 0.01
CA ASN A 68 -17.34 6.73 0.95
C ASN A 68 -16.39 5.53 1.12
N ARG A 69 -15.11 5.67 0.77
CA ARG A 69 -14.07 4.63 0.90
C ARG A 69 -12.82 5.17 1.62
N GLY A 70 -11.84 4.31 1.85
CA GLY A 70 -10.49 4.66 2.34
C GLY A 70 -10.35 4.89 3.85
N THR A 71 -11.43 4.87 4.63
CA THR A 71 -11.35 4.93 6.11
C THR A 71 -12.43 4.05 6.73
N LEU A 72 -12.17 3.51 7.91
CA LEU A 72 -13.16 2.78 8.70
C LEU A 72 -14.03 3.76 9.50
N ALA A 73 -15.28 3.96 9.06
CA ALA A 73 -16.25 4.83 9.73
C ALA A 73 -17.68 4.38 9.42
N VAL A 74 -18.60 4.65 10.33
CA VAL A 74 -20.03 4.38 10.15
C VAL A 74 -20.56 5.08 8.89
N GLY A 75 -21.32 4.37 8.06
CA GLY A 75 -21.89 4.87 6.81
C GLY A 75 -20.97 4.80 5.58
N LYS A 76 -19.69 4.42 5.75
CA LYS A 76 -18.78 4.13 4.63
C LYS A 76 -18.89 2.67 4.15
N ARG A 77 -18.31 2.39 2.98
CA ARG A 77 -18.21 1.02 2.46
C ARG A 77 -17.32 0.18 3.37
N ALA A 78 -17.71 -1.07 3.57
CA ALA A 78 -16.99 -2.03 4.41
C ALA A 78 -15.83 -2.70 3.64
N ASP A 79 -14.92 -1.89 3.08
CA ASP A 79 -13.68 -2.40 2.46
C ASP A 79 -12.63 -2.55 3.56
N ILE A 80 -12.42 -3.79 4.03
CA ILE A 80 -11.61 -4.07 5.22
C ILE A 80 -10.60 -5.16 4.89
N ASN A 81 -9.34 -4.93 5.28
CA ASN A 81 -8.31 -5.95 5.31
C ASN A 81 -7.95 -6.23 6.77
N VAL A 82 -7.80 -7.52 7.09
CA VAL A 82 -7.26 -8.01 8.36
C VAL A 82 -6.01 -8.79 8.03
N PHE A 83 -4.89 -8.42 8.64
CA PHE A 83 -3.59 -9.01 8.36
C PHE A 83 -2.79 -9.15 9.66
N ASP A 84 -1.88 -10.12 9.65
CA ASP A 84 -0.88 -10.31 10.70
C ASP A 84 0.40 -9.59 10.26
N LEU A 85 0.72 -8.48 10.94
CA LEU A 85 1.84 -7.62 10.55
C LEU A 85 3.20 -8.31 10.70
N ASP A 86 3.34 -9.20 11.70
CA ASP A 86 4.60 -9.88 11.98
C ASP A 86 4.97 -10.88 10.87
N ASN A 87 3.95 -11.46 10.22
CA ASN A 87 4.11 -12.46 9.15
C ASN A 87 3.77 -11.92 7.75
N LEU A 88 3.49 -10.62 7.61
CA LEU A 88 3.12 -10.01 6.33
C LEU A 88 4.36 -9.85 5.44
N GLU A 89 4.29 -10.33 4.20
CA GLU A 89 5.40 -10.19 3.24
C GLU A 89 4.88 -10.02 1.82
N GLU A 90 5.63 -9.25 1.02
CA GLU A 90 5.57 -9.38 -0.43
C GLU A 90 6.25 -10.69 -0.84
N ARG A 91 5.49 -11.58 -1.48
CA ARG A 91 6.00 -12.86 -1.97
C ARG A 91 6.25 -12.80 -3.47
N MET A 92 7.21 -13.60 -3.92
CA MET A 92 7.43 -13.79 -5.35
C MET A 92 6.22 -14.51 -5.97
N PRO A 93 5.75 -14.04 -7.13
CA PRO A 93 4.67 -14.70 -7.87
C PRO A 93 5.15 -16.04 -8.44
N GLU A 94 4.21 -16.99 -8.56
CA GLU A 94 4.45 -18.27 -9.21
C GLU A 94 3.63 -18.34 -10.51
N LEU A 95 4.28 -18.73 -11.61
CA LEU A 95 3.60 -19.06 -12.86
C LEU A 95 3.04 -20.48 -12.75
N VAL A 96 1.71 -20.61 -12.77
CA VAL A 96 0.96 -21.87 -12.66
C VAL A 96 0.28 -22.26 -13.96
#